data_AF-A0A7X9KDM9-F1
#
_entry.id   AF-A0A7X9KDM9-F1
#
_cell.length_a   1.000
_cell.length_b   1.000
_cell.length_c   1.000
_cell.angle_alpha   90.00
_cell.angle_beta   90.00
_cell.angle_gamma   90.00
#
_symmetry.space_group_name_H-M   'P 1'
#
loop_
_entity.id
_entity.type
_entity.pdbx_description
1 polymer ?
#
loop_
_entity_poly.entity_id
_entity_poly.type
_entity_poly.pdbx_seq_one_letter_code
_entity_poly.pdbx_strand_id
1 'polypeptide(L)'
;MRRVSILSGRLASAVGEDVEAAVVMGFLHDCARTDDKAGDGHAHDSSVLARRLLGRFYPHLDADRICHAIARHADGEVTDDGLAACLWDADRLELKRIGREIDLDLLSTEVAWRLARARAARRAVLIGGGHDGKS
;
A
#
# COMPACT_ATOMS: atom_id res chain seq x y z
N MET A 1 3.20 1.56 -8.09
CA MET A 1 2.04 0.98 -8.82
C MET A 1 1.98 -0.55 -8.78
N ARG A 2 2.66 -1.35 -9.63
CA ARG A 2 2.39 -2.81 -9.74
C ARG A 2 2.51 -3.61 -8.43
N ARG A 3 3.52 -3.33 -7.59
CA ARG A 3 3.73 -4.08 -6.33
C ARG A 3 2.67 -3.76 -5.28
N VAL A 4 2.36 -2.47 -5.11
CA VAL A 4 1.29 -2.01 -4.21
C VAL A 4 -0.04 -2.64 -4.63
N SER A 5 -0.40 -2.56 -5.91
CA SER A 5 -1.60 -3.22 -6.47
C SER A 5 -1.70 -4.72 -6.10
N ILE A 6 -0.63 -5.50 -6.34
CA ILE A 6 -0.63 -6.94 -6.01
C ILE A 6 -0.72 -7.17 -4.49
N LEU A 7 -0.02 -6.35 -3.70
CA LEU A 7 0.00 -6.50 -2.25
C LEU A 7 -1.33 -6.10 -1.61
N SER A 8 -1.96 -5.01 -2.07
CA SER A 8 -3.30 -4.61 -1.65
C SER A 8 -4.32 -5.72 -1.90
N GLY A 9 -4.29 -6.35 -3.08
CA GLY A 9 -5.16 -7.50 -3.37
C GLY A 9 -4.92 -8.70 -2.45
N ARG A 10 -3.67 -8.97 -2.08
CA ARG A 10 -3.33 -10.04 -1.12
C ARG A 10 -3.80 -9.73 0.30
N LEU A 11 -3.65 -8.47 0.74
CA LEU A 11 -4.14 -8.02 2.03
C LEU A 11 -5.68 -8.09 2.07
N ALA A 12 -6.36 -7.60 1.03
CA ALA A 12 -7.81 -7.65 0.91
C ALA A 12 -8.34 -9.08 0.99
N SER A 13 -7.73 -10.01 0.26
CA SER A 13 -8.06 -11.44 0.36
C SER A 13 -7.87 -12.01 1.76
N ALA A 14 -6.90 -11.51 2.53
CA ALA A 14 -6.60 -12.02 3.88
C ALA A 14 -7.53 -11.42 4.95
N VAL A 15 -8.07 -10.22 4.73
CA VAL A 15 -8.98 -9.54 5.68
C VAL A 15 -10.46 -9.65 5.28
N GLY A 16 -10.77 -10.29 4.14
CA GLY A 16 -12.14 -10.50 3.66
C GLY A 16 -12.74 -9.30 2.92
N GLU A 17 -11.91 -8.45 2.34
CA GLU A 17 -12.32 -7.29 1.54
C GLU A 17 -12.33 -7.60 0.03
N ASP A 18 -12.91 -6.69 -0.75
CA ASP A 18 -12.97 -6.80 -2.21
C ASP A 18 -11.56 -6.74 -2.84
N VAL A 19 -11.13 -7.87 -3.40
CA VAL A 19 -9.82 -8.02 -4.02
C VAL A 19 -9.70 -7.21 -5.31
N GLU A 20 -10.76 -7.11 -6.12
CA GLU A 20 -10.72 -6.34 -7.36
C GLU A 20 -10.57 -4.85 -7.04
N ALA A 21 -11.39 -4.33 -6.14
CA ALA A 21 -11.30 -2.96 -5.67
C ALA A 21 -9.89 -2.64 -5.14
N ALA A 22 -9.32 -3.55 -4.35
CA ALA A 22 -7.99 -3.37 -3.78
C ALA A 22 -6.87 -3.37 -4.83
N VAL A 23 -6.95 -4.26 -5.81
CA VAL A 23 -5.99 -4.32 -6.92
C VAL A 23 -6.07 -3.05 -7.77
N VAL A 24 -7.29 -2.61 -8.11
CA VAL A 24 -7.54 -1.42 -8.93
C VAL A 24 -7.06 -0.17 -8.20
N MET A 25 -7.44 0.05 -6.95
CA MET A 25 -6.99 1.23 -6.20
C MET A 25 -5.47 1.25 -6.02
N GLY A 26 -4.84 0.11 -5.75
CA GLY A 26 -3.38 0.02 -5.63
C GLY A 26 -2.65 0.28 -6.95
N PHE A 27 -3.31 0.07 -8.10
CA PHE A 27 -2.77 0.49 -9.39
C PHE A 27 -2.88 2.00 -9.60
N LEU A 28 -3.99 2.59 -9.15
CA LEU A 28 -4.34 4.00 -9.37
C LEU A 28 -3.81 4.99 -8.33
N HIS A 29 -3.38 4.56 -7.14
CA HIS A 29 -3.12 5.46 -6.00
C HIS A 29 -2.09 6.58 -6.25
N ASP A 30 -1.18 6.37 -7.20
CA ASP A 30 -0.12 7.31 -7.59
C ASP A 30 -0.23 7.77 -9.04
N CYS A 31 -1.37 7.55 -9.70
CA CYS A 31 -1.49 7.76 -11.16
C CYS A 31 -1.29 9.21 -11.60
N ALA A 32 -1.38 10.17 -10.67
CA ALA A 32 -1.10 11.59 -10.92
C ALA A 32 0.25 12.07 -10.35
N ARG A 33 1.12 11.19 -9.85
CA ARG A 33 2.44 11.59 -9.35
C ARG A 33 3.32 12.08 -10.49
N THR A 34 3.66 13.37 -10.48
CA THR A 34 4.46 14.03 -11.53
C THR A 34 5.87 14.41 -11.07
N ASP A 35 6.10 14.59 -9.77
CA ASP A 35 7.42 14.73 -9.16
C ASP A 35 7.43 14.22 -7.69
N ASP A 36 8.63 14.13 -7.10
CA ASP A 36 8.86 13.74 -5.69
C ASP A 36 8.87 14.98 -4.76
N LYS A 37 8.30 16.11 -5.18
CA LYS A 37 8.33 17.33 -4.34
C LYS A 37 7.36 17.18 -3.17
N ALA A 38 7.74 17.79 -2.05
CA ALA A 38 7.03 17.64 -0.78
C ALA A 38 5.58 18.14 -0.87
N GLY A 39 4.63 17.23 -0.67
CA GLY A 39 3.21 17.52 -0.44
C GLY A 39 2.30 16.36 -0.86
N ASP A 40 1.16 16.19 -0.18
CA ASP A 40 0.16 15.15 -0.46
C ASP A 40 -0.71 15.46 -1.70
N GLY A 41 -0.30 16.44 -2.51
CA GLY A 41 -1.01 16.85 -3.72
C GLY A 41 -1.20 15.69 -4.70
N HIS A 42 -0.22 14.78 -4.80
CA HIS A 42 -0.35 13.61 -5.68
C HIS A 42 -1.49 12.68 -5.26
N ALA A 43 -1.78 12.56 -3.95
CA ALA A 43 -2.84 11.68 -3.45
C ALA A 43 -4.21 12.24 -3.85
N HIS A 44 -4.41 13.55 -3.64
CA HIS A 44 -5.62 14.23 -4.08
C HIS A 44 -5.79 14.14 -5.60
N ASP A 45 -4.78 14.51 -6.38
CA ASP A 45 -4.85 14.50 -7.85
C ASP A 45 -5.08 13.08 -8.40
N SER A 46 -4.46 12.06 -7.78
CA SER A 46 -4.67 10.67 -8.14
C SER A 46 -6.11 10.22 -7.85
N SER A 47 -6.74 10.72 -6.78
CA SER A 47 -8.14 10.42 -6.49
C SER A 47 -9.08 11.00 -7.54
N VAL A 48 -8.81 12.23 -8.02
CA VAL A 48 -9.59 12.89 -9.08
C VAL A 48 -9.46 12.14 -10.40
N LEU A 49 -8.25 11.73 -10.76
CA LEU A 49 -8.00 10.93 -11.96
C LEU A 49 -8.61 9.53 -11.85
N ALA A 50 -8.47 8.88 -10.69
CA ALA A 50 -9.04 7.56 -10.41
C ALA A 50 -10.56 7.56 -10.60
N ARG A 51 -11.29 8.58 -10.11
CA ARG A 51 -12.74 8.70 -10.28
C ARG A 51 -13.17 8.59 -11.74
N ARG A 52 -12.46 9.29 -12.64
CA ARG A 52 -12.76 9.26 -14.09
C ARG A 52 -12.53 7.87 -14.69
N LEU A 53 -11.46 7.20 -14.26
CA LEU A 53 -11.11 5.85 -14.74
C LEU A 53 -12.07 4.79 -14.19
N LEU A 54 -12.45 4.87 -12.92
CA LEU A 54 -13.42 3.97 -12.29
C LEU A 54 -14.77 4.05 -12.98
N GLY A 55 -15.33 5.26 -13.17
CA GLY A 55 -16.60 5.42 -13.86
C GLY A 55 -16.61 4.89 -15.31
N ARG A 56 -15.44 4.87 -15.97
CA ARG A 56 -15.33 4.40 -17.36
C ARG A 56 -15.08 2.90 -17.48
N PHE A 57 -14.22 2.34 -16.63
CA PHE A 57 -13.70 0.97 -16.79
C PHE A 57 -14.14 0.01 -15.69
N TYR A 58 -14.56 0.54 -14.53
CA TYR A 58 -14.96 -0.24 -13.36
C TYR A 58 -16.25 0.33 -12.73
N PRO A 59 -17.35 0.49 -13.50
CA PRO A 59 -18.56 1.14 -13.02
C PRO A 59 -19.28 0.34 -11.91
N HIS A 60 -18.90 -0.91 -11.69
CA HIS A 60 -19.43 -1.78 -10.64
C HIS A 60 -18.73 -1.60 -9.28
N LEU A 61 -17.58 -0.92 -9.24
CA LEU A 61 -16.86 -0.67 -7.99
C LEU A 61 -17.35 0.60 -7.29
N ASP A 62 -17.26 0.62 -5.96
CA ASP A 62 -17.55 1.80 -5.16
C ASP A 62 -16.46 2.87 -5.36
N ALA A 63 -16.71 3.77 -6.31
CA ALA A 63 -15.78 4.81 -6.66
C ALA A 63 -15.56 5.80 -5.51
N ASP A 64 -16.54 6.03 -4.63
CA ASP A 64 -16.41 6.97 -3.52
C ASP A 64 -15.46 6.43 -2.46
N ARG A 65 -15.66 5.17 -2.05
CA ARG A 65 -14.77 4.48 -1.11
C ARG A 65 -13.34 4.37 -1.63
N ILE A 66 -13.17 4.01 -2.91
CA ILE A 66 -11.84 3.93 -3.55
C ILE A 66 -11.17 5.30 -3.63
N CYS A 67 -11.89 6.34 -4.06
CA CYS A 67 -11.30 7.68 -4.17
C CYS A 67 -10.91 8.23 -2.80
N HIS A 68 -11.71 7.96 -1.76
CA HIS A 68 -11.35 8.33 -0.39
C HIS A 68 -10.05 7.65 0.06
N ALA A 69 -9.94 6.33 -0.14
CA ALA A 69 -8.71 5.59 0.18
C ALA A 69 -7.49 6.15 -0.54
N ILE A 70 -7.61 6.49 -1.84
CA ILE A 70 -6.52 7.08 -2.62
C ILE A 70 -6.18 8.48 -2.13
N ALA A 71 -7.16 9.34 -1.83
CA ALA A 71 -6.91 10.72 -1.45
C ALA A 71 -6.11 10.86 -0.15
N ARG A 72 -6.18 9.85 0.73
CA ARG A 72 -5.63 9.87 2.10
C ARG A 72 -4.41 8.96 2.29
N HIS A 73 -3.96 8.24 1.25
CA HIS A 73 -2.95 7.19 1.43
C HIS A 73 -1.59 7.69 1.92
N ALA A 74 -1.27 8.96 1.67
CA ALA A 74 0.01 9.58 2.03
C ALA A 74 0.00 10.28 3.40
N ASP A 75 -1.16 10.41 4.05
CA ASP A 75 -1.38 11.35 5.15
C ASP A 75 -0.81 10.86 6.50
N GLY A 76 -0.25 9.65 6.54
CA GLY A 76 0.39 9.11 7.73
C GLY A 76 -0.58 8.67 8.85
N GLU A 77 -1.79 8.26 8.51
CA GLU A 77 -2.81 7.81 9.47
C GLU A 77 -3.16 6.32 9.36
N VAL A 78 -3.82 5.77 10.38
CA VAL A 78 -4.43 4.43 10.35
C VAL A 78 -5.94 4.52 10.14
N THR A 79 -6.58 3.43 9.74
CA THR A 79 -8.03 3.41 9.46
C THR A 79 -8.66 2.06 9.82
N ASP A 80 -9.94 2.11 10.20
CA ASP A 80 -10.79 0.93 10.41
C ASP A 80 -11.51 0.50 9.11
N ASP A 81 -11.45 1.29 8.04
CA ASP A 81 -11.96 0.88 6.73
C ASP A 81 -11.02 -0.16 6.12
N GLY A 82 -11.47 -1.42 6.04
CA GLY A 82 -10.63 -2.55 5.64
C GLY A 82 -10.03 -2.40 4.24
N LEU A 83 -10.78 -1.80 3.29
CA LEU A 83 -10.30 -1.57 1.94
C LEU A 83 -9.20 -0.50 1.93
N ALA A 84 -9.42 0.66 2.54
CA ALA A 84 -8.41 1.71 2.67
C ALA A 84 -7.15 1.22 3.40
N ALA A 85 -7.33 0.48 4.49
CA ALA A 85 -6.24 -0.16 5.23
C ALA A 85 -5.36 -1.02 4.32
N CYS A 86 -5.94 -1.82 3.42
CA CYS A 86 -5.20 -2.64 2.46
C CYS A 86 -4.36 -1.82 1.46
N LEU A 87 -4.81 -0.62 1.06
CA LEU A 87 -4.02 0.26 0.20
C LEU A 87 -2.85 0.85 0.98
N TRP A 88 -3.16 1.45 2.13
CA TRP A 88 -2.19 2.21 2.91
C TRP A 88 -1.07 1.31 3.44
N ASP A 89 -1.44 0.15 3.97
CA ASP A 89 -0.48 -0.85 4.43
C ASP A 89 0.41 -1.34 3.29
N ALA A 90 -0.17 -1.60 2.11
CA ALA A 90 0.60 -2.07 0.96
C ALA A 90 1.60 -1.02 0.46
N ASP A 91 1.22 0.26 0.44
CA ASP A 91 2.13 1.34 0.05
C ASP A 91 3.27 1.52 1.07
N ARG A 92 2.94 1.56 2.37
CA ARG A 92 3.91 1.67 3.46
C ARG A 92 4.88 0.49 3.51
N LEU A 93 4.39 -0.74 3.30
CA LEU A 93 5.22 -1.94 3.23
C LEU A 93 6.22 -1.90 2.05
N GLU A 94 5.92 -1.15 0.99
CA GLU A 94 6.79 -0.96 -0.17
C GLU A 94 7.76 0.22 -0.02
N LEU A 95 7.69 1.03 1.05
CA LEU A 95 8.69 2.09 1.35
C LEU A 95 10.09 1.52 1.57
N LYS A 96 10.20 0.31 2.13
CA LYS A 96 11.49 -0.36 2.38
C LYS A 96 12.31 -0.60 1.10
N ARG A 97 11.66 -0.71 -0.06
CA ARG A 97 12.31 -0.83 -1.37
C ARG A 97 13.16 0.39 -1.72
N ILE A 98 12.72 1.58 -1.29
CA ILE A 98 13.40 2.85 -1.58
C ILE A 98 14.27 3.32 -0.40
N GLY A 99 14.59 2.41 0.52
CA GLY A 99 15.47 2.69 1.66
C GLY A 99 14.79 3.38 2.85
N ARG A 100 13.46 3.52 2.84
CA ARG A 100 12.71 4.09 3.97
C ARG A 100 12.28 3.00 4.94
N GLU A 101 12.34 3.26 6.24
CA GLU A 101 11.86 2.31 7.25
C GLU A 101 10.33 2.18 7.20
N ILE A 102 9.84 0.99 7.56
CA ILE A 102 8.40 0.76 7.75
C ILE A 102 8.08 1.14 9.19
N ASP A 103 7.22 2.12 9.36
CA ASP A 103 6.65 2.44 10.67
C ASP A 103 5.52 1.44 10.97
N LEU A 104 5.68 0.66 12.05
CA LEU A 104 4.71 -0.36 12.44
C LEU A 104 3.44 0.23 13.05
N ASP A 105 3.53 1.44 13.62
CA ASP A 105 2.38 2.13 14.22
C ASP A 105 1.46 2.73 13.14
N LEU A 106 1.94 2.78 11.89
CA LEU A 106 1.18 3.17 10.71
C LEU A 106 0.67 1.97 9.90
N LEU A 107 0.62 0.76 10.46
CA LEU A 107 -0.01 -0.38 9.81
C LEU A 107 -1.39 -0.65 10.42
N SER A 108 -2.42 -0.57 9.60
CA SER A 108 -3.83 -0.67 10.03
C SER A 108 -4.26 -2.13 10.23
N THR A 109 -3.71 -3.07 9.46
CA THR A 109 -4.07 -4.49 9.56
C THR A 109 -3.02 -5.31 10.32
N GLU A 110 -3.51 -6.25 11.13
CA GLU A 110 -2.62 -7.22 11.80
C GLU A 110 -1.82 -8.06 10.77
N VAL A 111 -2.42 -8.36 9.61
CA VAL A 111 -1.77 -9.10 8.53
C VAL A 111 -0.56 -8.34 7.99
N ALA A 112 -0.68 -7.04 7.74
CA ALA A 112 0.44 -6.21 7.30
C ALA A 112 1.53 -6.11 8.37
N TRP A 113 1.16 -5.93 9.64
CA TRP A 113 2.10 -5.89 10.75
C TRP A 113 2.92 -7.18 10.86
N ARG A 114 2.25 -8.34 10.82
CA ARG A 114 2.92 -9.66 10.83
C ARG A 114 3.85 -9.82 9.62
N LEU A 115 3.43 -9.35 8.44
CA LEU A 115 4.24 -9.37 7.23
C LEU A 115 5.49 -8.49 7.34
N ALA A 116 5.38 -7.28 7.90
CA ALA A 116 6.50 -6.38 8.14
C ALA A 116 7.55 -7.05 9.05
N ARG A 117 7.11 -7.63 10.17
CA ARG A 117 8.00 -8.35 11.10
C ARG A 117 8.67 -9.56 10.47
N ALA A 118 7.94 -10.35 9.69
CA ALA A 118 8.50 -11.49 8.98
C ALA A 118 9.56 -11.06 7.94
N ARG A 119 9.33 -9.94 7.22
CA ARG A 119 10.31 -9.36 6.29
C ARG A 119 11.58 -8.89 7.01
N ALA A 120 11.45 -8.29 8.20
CA ALA A 120 12.59 -7.86 9.03
C ALA A 120 13.41 -9.07 9.53
N ALA A 121 12.74 -10.09 10.08
CA ALA A 121 13.42 -11.29 10.59
C ALA A 121 14.20 -12.04 9.50
N ARG A 122 13.61 -12.23 8.31
CA ARG A 122 14.30 -12.88 7.17
C ARG A 122 15.57 -12.13 6.75
N ARG A 123 15.57 -10.80 6.84
CA ARG A 123 16.73 -9.98 6.53
C ARG A 123 17.84 -10.15 7.57
N ALA A 124 17.50 -10.21 8.85
CA ALA A 124 18.47 -10.44 9.92
C ALA A 124 19.20 -11.79 9.75
N VAL A 125 18.48 -12.84 9.36
CA VAL A 125 19.08 -14.16 9.07
C VAL A 125 20.06 -14.09 7.89
N LEU A 126 19.70 -13.39 6.79
CA LEU A 126 20.57 -13.25 5.62
C LEU A 126 21.84 -12.43 5.90
N ILE A 127 21.77 -11.44 6.80
CA ILE A 127 22.94 -10.61 7.17
C ILE A 127 23.80 -11.33 8.21
N GLY A 128 23.20 -12.07 9.14
CA GLY A 128 23.90 -12.78 10.23
C GLY A 128 24.61 -14.08 9.81
N GLY A 129 24.22 -14.69 8.68
CA GLY A 129 24.81 -15.95 8.20
C GLY A 129 26.13 -15.82 7.41
N GLY A 130 26.73 -14.63 7.36
CA GLY A 130 27.90 -14.34 6.51
C GLY A 130 29.28 -14.41 7.19
N HIS A 131 29.37 -14.84 8.46
CA HIS A 131 30.62 -14.76 9.23
C HIS A 131 31.00 -16.05 9.96
N ASP A 132 30.95 -17.20 9.29
CA ASP A 132 31.59 -18.43 9.76
C ASP A 132 32.30 -19.12 8.59
N GLY A 133 33.59 -18.84 8.44
CA GLY A 133 34.38 -19.46 7.38
C GLY A 133 35.75 -18.83 7.16
N LYS A 134 36.64 -18.94 8.15
CA LYS A 134 38.10 -19.06 7.99
C LYS A 134 38.75 -19.33 9.35
N SER A 135 39.07 -20.59 9.59
CA SER A 135 40.16 -21.04 10.47
C SER A 135 40.96 -22.06 9.69
#